data_AF-A0YSI0-F1
#
_entry.id   AF-A0YSI0-F1
#
_cell.length_a   1.000
_cell.length_b   1.000
_cell.length_c   1.000
_cell.angle_alpha   90.00
_cell.angle_beta   90.00
_cell.angle_gamma   90.00
#
_symmetry.space_group_name_H-M   'P 1'
#
loop_
_entity.id
_entity.type
_entity.pdbx_description
1 polymer ?
#
loop_
_entity_poly.entity_id
_entity_poly.type
_entity_poly.pdbx_seq_one_letter_code
_entity_poly.pdbx_strand_id
1 'polypeptide(L)'
;MKKEIEVTGNTTLRLIVYPKILHLPQKDQPHKVSFQLVGFIGSKAKPSQLNTELDDFEFKFSGLWQFIPVCRTPCISIFRNFNKDRLAWIKEAEAAKKVKFMKSSHVPLLWRDSPVKPFRFNPRLEKEQQGQTYFVQVKAKFLPGRDVFGFVEQLDEPTGDIPGFLKASKKLKAEALREIKDNKQKQKSVDPPKNKSTDEQPKQSEVQSENQSLPEQPKKSQRQQNKQSVVQETDNNV
;
A
#
# COMPACT_ATOMS: atom_id res chain seq x y z
N MET A 1 -18.82 -6.83 14.68
CA MET A 1 -20.09 -6.80 13.92
C MET A 1 -21.23 -7.39 14.74
N LYS A 2 -21.23 -8.69 15.10
CA LYS A 2 -22.26 -9.30 15.97
C LYS A 2 -22.52 -8.50 17.26
N LYS A 3 -21.45 -8.17 18.00
CA LYS A 3 -21.53 -7.35 19.21
C LYS A 3 -22.12 -5.95 19.01
N GLU A 4 -21.91 -5.30 17.86
CA GLU A 4 -22.45 -3.95 17.62
C GLU A 4 -23.96 -4.02 17.31
N ILE A 5 -24.36 -5.02 16.53
CA ILE A 5 -25.76 -5.30 16.17
C ILE A 5 -26.55 -5.67 17.43
N GLU A 6 -25.98 -6.50 18.31
CA GLU A 6 -26.58 -6.86 19.61
C GLU A 6 -26.79 -5.63 20.51
N VAL A 7 -25.88 -4.66 20.49
CA VAL A 7 -25.93 -3.46 21.34
C VAL A 7 -26.89 -2.39 20.80
N THR A 8 -26.94 -2.17 19.48
CA THR A 8 -27.76 -1.10 18.87
C THR A 8 -29.08 -1.57 18.26
N GLY A 9 -29.28 -2.87 18.07
CA GLY A 9 -30.45 -3.44 17.39
C GLY A 9 -30.58 -3.03 15.92
N ASN A 10 -29.53 -2.44 15.34
CA ASN A 10 -29.56 -1.87 14.00
C ASN A 10 -29.09 -2.91 12.98
N THR A 11 -29.97 -3.26 12.03
CA THR A 11 -29.71 -4.29 11.02
C THR A 11 -28.89 -3.78 9.84
N THR A 12 -28.83 -2.46 9.66
CA THR A 12 -28.03 -1.81 8.61
C THR A 12 -27.01 -0.86 9.24
N LEU A 13 -25.73 -1.18 9.08
CA LEU A 13 -24.60 -0.41 9.58
C LEU A 13 -23.65 -0.10 8.42
N ARG A 14 -23.30 1.18 8.27
CA ARG A 14 -22.25 1.62 7.34
C ARG A 14 -20.91 1.68 8.08
N LEU A 15 -19.87 1.14 7.47
CA LEU A 15 -18.54 1.09 8.06
C LEU A 15 -17.71 2.29 7.63
N ILE A 16 -17.13 3.01 8.58
CA ILE A 16 -16.11 4.01 8.30
C ILE A 16 -14.76 3.34 8.43
N VAL A 17 -13.97 3.37 7.35
CA VAL A 17 -12.65 2.75 7.32
C VAL A 17 -11.60 3.69 6.73
N TYR A 18 -10.36 3.55 7.17
CA TYR A 18 -9.18 4.16 6.54
C TYR A 18 -8.35 3.10 5.81
N PRO A 19 -7.98 3.31 4.55
CA PRO A 19 -7.07 2.40 3.87
C PRO A 19 -5.66 2.47 4.46
N LYS A 20 -5.07 1.29 4.66
CA LYS A 20 -3.69 1.07 5.06
C LYS A 20 -2.98 0.32 3.94
N ILE A 21 -2.03 1.01 3.31
CA ILE A 21 -1.25 0.48 2.20
C ILE A 21 0.14 0.14 2.69
N LEU A 22 0.55 -1.11 2.47
CA LEU A 22 1.89 -1.58 2.70
C LEU A 22 2.61 -1.76 1.36
N HIS A 23 3.56 -0.87 1.10
CA HIS A 23 4.50 -1.01 -0.01
C HIS A 23 5.69 -1.87 0.41
N LEU A 24 5.97 -2.91 -0.36
CA LEU A 24 7.13 -3.76 -0.15
C LEU A 24 8.35 -3.16 -0.87
N PRO A 25 9.60 -3.47 -0.46
CA PRO A 25 10.78 -2.78 -0.98
C PRO A 25 11.06 -3.03 -2.47
N GLN A 26 10.63 -4.18 -3.00
CA GLN A 26 10.83 -4.53 -4.41
C GLN A 26 9.68 -3.97 -5.25
N LYS A 27 10.04 -3.31 -6.36
CA LYS A 27 9.07 -2.70 -7.29
C LYS A 27 8.14 -3.73 -7.97
N ASP A 28 8.60 -4.98 -8.07
CA ASP A 28 7.84 -6.10 -8.64
C ASP A 28 6.86 -6.74 -7.65
N GLN A 29 7.04 -6.51 -6.36
CA GLN A 29 6.13 -7.06 -5.37
C GLN A 29 4.87 -6.19 -5.30
N PRO A 30 3.67 -6.79 -5.35
CA PRO A 30 2.44 -6.04 -5.19
C PRO A 30 2.38 -5.42 -3.80
N HIS A 31 1.91 -4.18 -3.72
CA HIS A 31 1.54 -3.58 -2.45
C HIS A 31 0.33 -4.32 -1.87
N LYS A 32 0.16 -4.26 -0.55
CA LYS A 32 -1.01 -4.83 0.13
C LYS A 32 -1.93 -3.71 0.59
N VAL A 33 -3.22 -3.83 0.30
CA VAL A 33 -4.25 -2.94 0.85
C VAL A 33 -4.99 -3.67 1.97
N SER A 34 -5.14 -2.97 3.08
CA SER A 34 -5.96 -3.38 4.21
C SER A 34 -6.77 -2.18 4.67
N PHE A 35 -7.79 -2.40 5.49
CA PHE A 35 -8.64 -1.33 5.98
C PHE A 35 -8.61 -1.31 7.50
N GLN A 36 -8.31 -0.15 8.08
CA GLN A 36 -8.49 0.09 9.49
C GLN A 36 -9.93 0.56 9.72
N LEU A 37 -10.70 -0.21 10.48
CA LEU A 37 -12.01 0.21 10.96
C LEU A 37 -11.86 1.41 11.92
N VAL A 38 -12.64 2.45 11.67
CA VAL A 38 -12.66 3.70 12.44
C VAL A 38 -13.93 3.77 13.28
N GLY A 39 -15.07 3.35 12.73
CA GLY A 39 -16.34 3.40 13.42
C GLY A 39 -17.48 2.85 12.58
N PHE A 40 -18.68 2.95 13.15
CA PHE A 40 -19.93 2.48 12.57
C PHE A 40 -20.91 3.66 12.51
N ILE A 41 -21.65 3.75 11.41
CA ILE A 41 -22.75 4.69 11.24
C ILE A 41 -24.03 3.86 11.19
N GLY A 42 -24.89 4.05 12.18
CA GLY A 42 -26.23 3.44 12.18
C GLY A 42 -27.23 4.27 11.38
N SER A 43 -28.36 3.64 11.03
CA SER A 43 -29.49 4.26 10.32
C SER A 43 -30.06 5.55 10.96
N LYS A 44 -29.87 5.75 12.26
CA LYS A 44 -30.33 6.93 13.02
C LYS A 44 -29.24 7.98 13.25
N ALA A 45 -28.05 7.80 12.67
CA ALA A 45 -26.95 8.74 12.86
C ALA A 45 -27.29 10.11 12.24
N LYS A 46 -26.95 11.18 12.96
CA LYS A 46 -27.09 12.54 12.43
C LYS A 46 -26.22 12.69 11.17
N PRO A 47 -26.69 13.45 10.17
CA PRO A 47 -25.88 13.77 9.00
C PRO A 47 -24.58 14.45 9.46
N SER A 48 -23.46 13.95 8.95
CA SER A 48 -22.13 14.54 9.12
C SER A 48 -21.46 14.56 7.76
N GLN A 49 -20.48 15.43 7.54
CA GLN A 49 -19.76 15.52 6.27
C GLN A 49 -19.26 14.14 5.77
N LEU A 50 -18.77 13.29 6.68
CA LEU A 50 -18.31 11.94 6.35
C LEU A 50 -19.43 11.02 5.83
N ASN A 51 -20.67 11.25 6.26
CA ASN A 51 -21.81 10.40 5.93
C ASN A 51 -22.59 10.92 4.72
N THR A 52 -22.41 12.20 4.36
CA THR A 52 -23.16 12.87 3.28
C THR A 52 -22.31 13.16 2.04
N GLU A 53 -20.99 13.33 2.15
CA GLU A 53 -20.13 13.68 0.99
C GLU A 53 -19.70 12.47 0.16
N LEU A 54 -19.76 11.26 0.71
CA LEU A 54 -19.24 10.04 0.09
C LEU A 54 -20.34 8.99 -0.04
N ASP A 55 -20.40 8.34 -1.20
CA ASP A 55 -21.22 7.15 -1.41
C ASP A 55 -20.55 5.89 -0.87
N ASP A 56 -21.27 4.77 -0.90
CA ASP A 56 -20.69 3.49 -0.53
C ASP A 56 -19.50 3.12 -1.41
N PHE A 57 -18.46 2.58 -0.76
CA PHE A 57 -17.17 2.25 -1.37
C PHE A 57 -16.39 3.43 -1.95
N GLU A 58 -16.80 4.68 -1.65
CA GLU A 58 -16.06 5.87 -2.01
C GLU A 58 -15.12 6.35 -0.92
N PHE A 59 -13.99 6.86 -1.35
CA PHE A 59 -12.93 7.36 -0.50
C PHE A 59 -12.50 8.74 -0.97
N LYS A 60 -12.38 9.68 -0.04
CA LYS A 60 -11.76 10.99 -0.27
C LYS A 60 -10.26 10.92 0.02
N PHE A 61 -9.45 11.31 -0.95
CA PHE A 61 -8.00 11.41 -0.82
C PHE A 61 -7.53 12.82 -1.11
N SER A 62 -6.79 13.40 -0.17
CA SER A 62 -6.16 14.72 -0.30
C SER A 62 -4.66 14.58 -0.02
N GLY A 63 -3.81 14.91 -0.99
CA GLY A 63 -2.38 14.71 -0.85
C GLY A 63 -1.57 15.00 -2.10
N LEU A 64 -0.29 14.65 -2.08
CA LEU A 64 0.64 14.92 -3.18
C LEU A 64 0.55 13.86 -4.27
N TRP A 65 0.34 14.28 -5.52
CA TRP A 65 0.29 13.39 -6.67
C TRP A 65 1.68 13.07 -7.20
N GLN A 66 2.17 11.83 -6.98
CA GLN A 66 3.56 11.47 -7.31
C GLN A 66 3.79 9.97 -7.52
N PHE A 67 4.88 9.65 -8.22
CA PHE A 67 5.47 8.31 -8.21
C PHE A 67 6.37 8.11 -7.00
N ILE A 68 6.27 6.94 -6.37
CA ILE A 68 7.23 6.48 -5.36
C ILE A 68 8.14 5.40 -5.94
N PRO A 69 9.39 5.23 -5.45
CA PRO A 69 10.35 4.31 -6.05
C PRO A 69 9.91 2.84 -6.08
N VAL A 70 9.08 2.44 -5.11
CA VAL A 70 8.67 1.06 -4.85
C VAL A 70 7.32 0.68 -5.45
N CYS A 71 6.62 1.60 -6.14
CA CYS A 71 5.33 1.33 -6.75
C CYS A 71 5.33 1.79 -8.22
N ARG A 72 4.80 0.94 -9.11
CA ARG A 72 4.66 1.28 -10.54
C ARG A 72 3.49 2.20 -10.81
N THR A 73 2.46 2.12 -9.99
CA THR A 73 1.26 2.95 -10.07
C THR A 73 1.55 4.30 -9.42
N PRO A 74 1.13 5.43 -10.01
CA PRO A 74 1.22 6.71 -9.32
C PRO A 74 0.37 6.71 -8.05
N CYS A 75 0.81 7.45 -7.05
CA CYS A 75 0.23 7.44 -5.72
C CYS A 75 -0.18 8.86 -5.29
N ILE A 76 -1.32 8.95 -4.59
CA ILE A 76 -1.57 10.10 -3.73
C ILE A 76 -0.86 9.84 -2.40
N SER A 77 0.08 10.71 -2.07
CA SER A 77 0.84 10.65 -0.82
C SER A 77 0.18 11.54 0.22
N ILE A 78 -0.44 10.91 1.20
CA ILE A 78 -1.23 11.54 2.26
C ILE A 78 -0.36 11.63 3.51
N PHE A 79 -0.20 12.85 4.01
CA PHE A 79 0.55 13.15 5.22
C PHE A 79 -0.39 13.49 6.37
N ARG A 80 0.12 13.45 7.60
CA ARG A 80 -0.65 13.92 8.76
C ARG A 80 -0.64 15.45 8.77
N ASN A 81 -1.84 16.04 8.83
CA ASN A 81 -1.99 17.49 8.97
C ASN A 81 -1.22 18.02 10.17
N PHE A 82 -0.61 19.19 10.00
CA PHE A 82 0.02 19.92 11.08
C PHE A 82 -1.01 20.36 12.13
N ASN A 83 -0.71 20.11 13.40
CA ASN A 83 -1.52 20.55 14.54
C ASN A 83 -0.59 20.75 15.74
N LYS A 84 -0.80 21.81 16.52
CA LYS A 84 0.06 22.20 17.66
C LYS A 84 0.06 21.15 18.78
N ASP A 85 -1.09 20.56 19.10
CA ASP A 85 -1.22 19.54 20.15
C ASP A 85 -0.50 18.26 19.74
N ARG A 86 -0.63 17.87 18.47
CA ARG A 86 0.13 16.75 17.90
C ARG A 86 1.63 17.03 17.92
N LEU A 87 2.04 18.27 17.68
CA LEU A 87 3.44 18.66 17.74
C LEU A 87 3.99 18.54 19.17
N ALA A 88 3.21 18.92 20.19
CA ALA A 88 3.59 18.74 21.59
C ALA A 88 3.80 17.25 21.91
N TRP A 89 2.85 16.38 21.56
CA TRP A 89 3.00 14.93 21.73
C TRP A 89 4.22 14.36 20.99
N ILE A 90 4.49 14.84 19.76
CA ILE A 90 5.67 14.43 18.99
C ILE A 90 6.96 14.86 19.69
N LYS A 91 7.01 15.98 20.42
CA LYS A 91 8.22 16.39 21.13
C LYS A 91 8.58 15.39 22.24
N GLU A 92 7.58 14.90 22.97
CA GLU A 92 7.74 14.00 24.12
C GLU A 92 7.94 12.53 23.77
N ALA A 93 7.40 12.07 22.63
CA ALA A 93 7.46 10.66 22.26
C ALA A 93 8.90 10.14 21.99
N GLU A 94 9.06 8.82 21.90
CA GLU A 94 10.33 8.19 21.45
C GLU A 94 10.50 8.30 19.92
N ALA A 95 11.74 8.26 19.40
CA ALA A 95 12.00 8.48 17.98
C ALA A 95 11.26 7.46 17.10
N ALA A 96 11.23 6.18 17.48
CA ALA A 96 10.49 5.14 16.75
C ALA A 96 8.98 5.43 16.64
N LYS A 97 8.34 5.90 17.72
CA LYS A 97 6.91 6.26 17.74
C LYS A 97 6.65 7.50 16.87
N LYS A 98 7.52 8.52 16.95
CA LYS A 98 7.44 9.74 16.10
C LYS A 98 7.48 9.40 14.61
N VAL A 99 8.46 8.58 14.20
CA VAL A 99 8.63 8.21 12.78
C VAL A 99 7.44 7.40 12.27
N LYS A 100 6.91 6.48 13.08
CA LYS A 100 5.72 5.70 12.73
C LYS A 100 4.48 6.60 12.59
N PHE A 101 4.32 7.56 13.49
CA PHE A 101 3.19 8.51 13.45
C PHE A 101 3.24 9.43 12.22
N MET A 102 4.42 9.95 11.90
CA MET A 102 4.66 10.82 10.73
C MET A 102 4.81 10.06 9.41
N LYS A 103 4.60 8.74 9.39
CA LYS A 103 4.67 7.97 8.15
C LYS A 103 3.51 8.35 7.23
N SER A 104 3.84 8.74 6.01
CA SER A 104 2.86 8.98 4.95
C SER A 104 2.19 7.69 4.50
N SER A 105 0.92 7.79 4.12
CA SER A 105 0.23 6.74 3.38
C SER A 105 0.35 7.06 1.90
N HIS A 106 0.79 6.08 1.09
CA HIS A 106 0.90 6.24 -0.35
C HIS A 106 -0.18 5.37 -0.99
N VAL A 107 -1.25 6.00 -1.47
CA VAL A 107 -2.43 5.33 -2.03
C VAL A 107 -2.27 5.18 -3.54
N PRO A 108 -2.12 3.96 -4.08
CA PRO A 108 -2.03 3.74 -5.52
C PRO A 108 -3.36 4.08 -6.20
N LEU A 109 -3.32 4.99 -7.15
CA LEU A 109 -4.50 5.50 -7.84
C LEU A 109 -4.33 5.40 -9.35
N LEU A 110 -5.36 4.89 -10.03
CA LEU A 110 -5.49 4.94 -11.47
C LEU A 110 -6.28 6.18 -11.86
N TRP A 111 -5.56 7.19 -12.36
CA TRP A 111 -6.13 8.44 -12.85
C TRP A 111 -5.44 8.79 -14.18
N ARG A 112 -6.05 8.40 -15.30
CA ARG A 112 -5.41 8.44 -16.63
C ARG A 112 -5.41 9.84 -17.23
N ASP A 113 -6.47 10.57 -16.96
CA ASP A 113 -6.88 11.88 -17.45
C ASP A 113 -6.65 12.98 -16.40
N SER A 114 -5.69 12.78 -15.50
CA SER A 114 -5.35 13.79 -14.51
C SER A 114 -4.87 15.08 -15.21
N PRO A 115 -5.39 16.26 -14.81
CA PRO A 115 -4.99 17.55 -15.41
C PRO A 115 -3.51 17.88 -15.18
N VAL A 116 -2.88 17.26 -14.18
CA VAL A 116 -1.46 17.42 -13.88
C VAL A 116 -0.76 16.06 -13.86
N LYS A 117 0.49 16.02 -14.34
CA LYS A 117 1.29 14.80 -14.32
C LYS A 117 1.72 14.48 -12.89
N PRO A 118 1.73 13.20 -12.47
CA PRO A 118 2.28 12.80 -11.18
C PRO A 118 3.77 13.16 -11.13
N PHE A 119 4.17 13.84 -10.06
CA PHE A 119 5.57 14.20 -9.84
C PHE A 119 6.46 12.95 -9.80
N ARG A 120 7.62 13.01 -10.45
CA ARG A 120 8.61 11.93 -10.44
C ARG A 120 9.96 12.50 -10.04
N PHE A 121 10.41 12.13 -8.86
CA PHE A 121 11.73 12.52 -8.37
C PHE A 121 12.84 11.93 -9.26
N ASN A 122 13.75 12.79 -9.73
CA ASN A 122 14.93 12.37 -10.50
C ASN A 122 16.21 12.68 -9.69
N PRO A 123 16.92 11.68 -9.14
CA PRO A 123 18.10 11.94 -8.31
C PRO A 123 19.28 12.61 -9.04
N ARG A 124 19.23 12.71 -10.37
CA ARG A 124 20.29 13.34 -11.20
C ARG A 124 20.09 14.84 -11.40
N LEU A 125 18.92 15.38 -11.05
CA LEU A 125 18.58 16.78 -11.25
C LEU A 125 18.61 17.53 -9.91
N GLU A 126 19.09 18.77 -9.96
CA GLU A 126 19.01 19.70 -8.83
C GLU A 126 17.54 20.05 -8.52
N LYS A 127 17.28 20.60 -7.32
CA LYS A 127 15.92 20.83 -6.83
C LYS A 127 15.11 21.77 -7.72
N GLU A 128 15.76 22.80 -8.24
CA GLU A 128 15.15 23.82 -9.10
C GLU A 128 14.82 23.27 -10.48
N GLN A 129 15.48 22.19 -10.88
CA GLN A 129 15.24 21.46 -12.13
C GLN A 129 14.28 20.28 -11.95
N GLN A 130 13.86 19.97 -10.71
CA GLN A 130 12.81 18.99 -10.48
C GLN A 130 11.48 19.53 -11.00
N GLY A 131 10.60 18.62 -11.44
CA GLY A 131 9.24 18.99 -11.79
C GLY A 131 8.46 19.53 -10.59
N GLN A 132 7.37 20.26 -10.86
CA GLN A 132 6.46 20.75 -9.84
C GLN A 132 5.69 19.60 -9.18
N THR A 133 5.52 19.68 -7.85
CA THR A 133 4.59 18.81 -7.11
C THR A 133 3.24 19.50 -6.96
N TYR A 134 2.17 18.75 -7.19
CA TYR A 134 0.79 19.23 -7.01
C TYR A 134 0.10 18.51 -5.84
N PHE A 135 -0.62 19.29 -5.05
CA PHE A 135 -1.60 18.82 -4.11
C PHE A 135 -2.95 18.66 -4.83
N VAL A 136 -3.57 17.49 -4.67
CA VAL A 136 -4.83 17.14 -5.33
C VAL A 136 -5.83 16.63 -4.30
N GLN A 137 -7.12 16.80 -4.59
CA GLN A 137 -8.22 16.28 -3.80
C GLN A 137 -9.18 15.53 -4.71
N VAL A 138 -9.40 14.24 -4.44
CA VAL A 138 -10.19 13.38 -5.32
C VAL A 138 -11.08 12.44 -4.52
N LYS A 139 -12.18 12.00 -5.14
CA LYS A 139 -12.90 10.78 -4.78
C LYS A 139 -12.39 9.61 -5.61
N ALA A 140 -12.34 8.44 -4.98
CA ALA A 140 -11.92 7.22 -5.63
C ALA A 140 -12.64 6.00 -5.07
N LYS A 141 -12.75 4.94 -5.88
CA LYS A 141 -13.30 3.63 -5.49
C LYS A 141 -12.22 2.58 -5.43
N PHE A 142 -12.30 1.67 -4.46
CA PHE A 142 -11.35 0.57 -4.36
C PHE A 142 -11.65 -0.49 -5.42
N LEU A 143 -10.61 -0.93 -6.15
CA LEU A 143 -10.66 -1.97 -7.17
C LEU A 143 -9.97 -3.24 -6.64
N PRO A 144 -10.73 -4.18 -6.02
CA PRO A 144 -10.15 -5.30 -5.30
C PRO A 144 -9.34 -6.25 -6.19
N GLY A 145 -9.70 -6.41 -7.47
CA GLY A 145 -8.96 -7.28 -8.40
C GLY A 145 -7.51 -6.86 -8.69
N ARG A 146 -7.12 -5.63 -8.30
CA ARG A 146 -5.78 -5.08 -8.54
C ARG A 146 -5.16 -4.43 -7.31
N ASP A 147 -5.86 -4.44 -6.18
CA ASP A 147 -5.50 -3.72 -4.95
C ASP A 147 -5.21 -2.21 -5.15
N VAL A 148 -5.84 -1.56 -6.13
CA VAL A 148 -5.65 -0.13 -6.41
C VAL A 148 -6.95 0.65 -6.27
N PHE A 149 -6.86 1.97 -6.23
CA PHE A 149 -8.03 2.84 -6.29
C PHE A 149 -8.22 3.35 -7.72
N GLY A 150 -9.47 3.40 -8.19
CA GLY A 150 -9.86 4.05 -9.44
C GLY A 150 -10.38 5.45 -9.15
N PHE A 151 -9.93 6.44 -9.91
CA PHE A 151 -10.46 7.79 -9.86
C PHE A 151 -11.96 7.82 -10.17
N VAL A 152 -12.70 8.69 -9.48
CA VAL A 152 -14.14 8.93 -9.69
C VAL A 152 -14.38 10.40 -10.03
N GLU A 153 -13.93 11.30 -9.15
CA GLU A 153 -14.21 12.73 -9.25
C GLU A 153 -13.04 13.53 -8.67
N GLN A 154 -12.75 14.68 -9.26
CA GLN A 154 -11.83 15.66 -8.69
C GLN A 154 -12.64 16.68 -7.89
N LEU A 155 -12.25 16.91 -6.64
CA LEU A 155 -12.98 17.79 -5.72
C LEU A 155 -12.54 19.25 -5.82
N ASP A 156 -11.26 19.48 -6.07
CA ASP A 156 -10.66 20.80 -6.18
C ASP A 156 -9.58 20.80 -7.27
N GLU A 157 -9.29 21.96 -7.85
CA GLU A 157 -8.19 22.12 -8.80
C GLU A 157 -6.83 21.76 -8.17
N PRO A 158 -5.92 21.10 -8.91
CA PRO A 158 -4.58 20.83 -8.42
C PRO A 158 -3.84 22.13 -8.10
N THR A 159 -3.30 22.22 -6.89
CA THR A 159 -2.58 23.41 -6.44
C THR A 159 -1.11 23.11 -6.16
N GLY A 160 -0.25 24.10 -6.40
CA GLY A 160 1.15 24.08 -5.98
C GLY A 160 1.32 24.37 -4.48
N ASP A 161 0.30 24.96 -3.84
CA ASP A 161 0.32 25.33 -2.43
C ASP A 161 -0.02 24.12 -1.56
N ILE A 162 1.02 23.50 -1.00
CA ILE A 162 0.88 22.28 -0.23
C ILE A 162 0.53 22.64 1.23
N PRO A 163 -0.59 22.14 1.79
CA PRO A 163 -0.94 22.38 3.19
C PRO A 163 0.16 21.91 4.15
N GLY A 164 0.30 22.58 5.30
CA GLY A 164 1.28 22.19 6.32
C GLY A 164 1.07 20.76 6.83
N PHE A 165 2.12 19.94 6.76
CA PHE A 165 2.10 18.55 7.20
C PHE A 165 3.31 18.16 8.05
N LEU A 166 3.15 17.10 8.84
CA LEU A 166 4.19 16.54 9.69
C LEU A 166 5.01 15.51 8.92
N LYS A 167 6.34 15.67 8.89
CA LYS A 167 7.26 14.74 8.24
C LYS A 167 8.52 14.55 9.08
N ALA A 168 8.88 13.28 9.31
CA ALA A 168 10.10 12.94 10.03
C ALA A 168 11.35 13.35 9.24
N SER A 169 12.30 14.00 9.93
CA SER A 169 13.60 14.38 9.38
C SER A 169 14.49 13.14 9.13
N LYS A 170 15.52 13.29 8.28
CA LYS A 170 16.49 12.21 8.02
C LYS A 170 17.19 11.74 9.30
N LYS A 171 17.57 12.68 10.18
CA LYS A 171 18.21 12.40 11.48
C LYS A 171 17.31 11.54 12.37
N LEU A 172 16.05 11.94 12.52
CA LEU A 172 15.09 11.21 13.37
C LEU A 172 14.81 9.80 12.85
N LYS A 173 14.78 9.60 11.53
CA LYS A 173 14.65 8.27 10.93
C LYS A 173 15.84 7.37 11.25
N ALA A 174 17.06 7.90 11.26
CA ALA A 174 18.26 7.14 11.59
C ALA A 174 18.28 6.73 13.07
N GLU A 175 17.88 7.63 13.97
CA GLU A 175 17.75 7.37 15.40
C GLU A 175 16.71 6.29 15.71
N ALA A 176 15.51 6.40 15.13
CA ALA A 176 14.47 5.39 15.24
C ALA A 176 14.93 3.99 14.78
N LEU A 177 15.77 3.92 13.73
CA LEU A 177 16.33 2.65 13.27
C LEU A 177 17.34 2.05 14.26
N ARG A 178 18.09 2.88 14.99
CA ARG A 178 19.00 2.43 16.05
C ARG A 178 18.19 1.90 17.23
N GLU A 179 17.22 2.66 17.74
CA GLU A 179 16.34 2.24 18.84
C GLU A 179 15.64 0.91 18.56
N ILE A 180 15.10 0.73 17.34
CA ILE A 180 14.43 -0.53 16.95
C ILE A 180 15.40 -1.71 16.94
N LYS A 181 16.66 -1.50 16.52
CA LYS A 181 17.70 -2.55 16.52
C LYS A 181 18.09 -2.91 17.94
N ASP A 182 18.33 -1.91 18.79
CA ASP A 182 18.75 -2.10 20.18
C ASP A 182 17.65 -2.81 20.99
N ASN A 183 16.39 -2.43 20.80
CA ASN A 183 15.26 -3.10 21.46
C ASN A 183 15.08 -4.55 20.99
N LYS A 184 15.32 -4.85 19.71
CA LYS A 184 15.31 -6.24 19.20
C LYS A 184 16.44 -7.08 19.78
N GLN A 185 17.62 -6.49 20.00
CA GLN A 185 18.75 -7.19 20.63
C GLN A 185 18.47 -7.46 22.11
N LYS A 186 17.92 -6.48 22.84
CA LYS A 186 17.51 -6.65 24.25
C LYS A 186 16.42 -7.71 24.43
N GLN A 187 15.46 -7.81 23.50
CA GLN A 187 14.44 -8.87 23.55
C GLN A 187 15.02 -10.26 23.31
N LYS A 188 15.97 -10.40 22.37
CA LYS A 188 16.66 -11.68 22.12
C LYS A 188 17.54 -12.16 23.27
N SER A 189 18.03 -11.26 24.14
CA SER A 189 18.83 -11.62 25.32
C SER A 189 18.00 -11.98 26.55
N VAL A 190 16.67 -11.80 26.52
CA VAL A 190 15.78 -12.06 27.67
C VAL A 190 14.93 -13.32 27.47
N ASP A 191 14.83 -13.85 26.25
CA ASP A 191 14.21 -15.16 26.01
C ASP A 191 15.21 -16.29 26.31
N PRO A 192 15.01 -17.12 27.35
CA PRO A 192 15.86 -18.29 27.58
C PRO A 192 15.69 -19.32 26.45
N PRO A 193 16.74 -20.06 26.09
CA PRO A 193 16.66 -21.07 25.03
C PRO A 193 15.65 -22.15 25.46
N LYS A 194 14.58 -22.33 24.69
CA LYS A 194 13.69 -23.50 24.82
C LYS A 194 14.53 -24.75 24.64
N ASN A 195 14.77 -25.48 25.73
CA ASN A 195 15.34 -26.82 25.71
C ASN A 195 14.54 -27.68 24.73
N LYS A 196 15.25 -28.24 23.74
CA LYS A 196 14.78 -29.39 22.98
C LYS A 196 14.84 -30.60 23.90
N SER A 197 13.71 -31.03 24.44
CA SER A 197 13.56 -32.39 24.95
C SER A 197 13.22 -33.32 23.79
N THR A 198 14.13 -34.26 23.57
CA THR A 198 14.04 -35.42 22.68
C THR A 198 13.11 -36.48 23.30
N ASP A 199 12.52 -37.29 22.42
CA ASP A 199 11.89 -38.60 22.60
C ASP A 199 10.58 -38.73 23.41
N GLU A 200 9.50 -39.06 22.69
CA GLU A 200 8.91 -40.41 22.75
C GLU A 200 8.04 -40.69 21.49
N GLN A 201 8.41 -41.73 20.75
CA GLN A 201 7.55 -42.45 19.81
C GLN A 201 6.66 -43.43 20.59
N PRO A 202 5.48 -43.77 20.06
CA PRO A 202 5.27 -45.18 19.73
C PRO A 202 4.79 -45.42 18.29
N LYS A 203 5.50 -46.35 17.61
CA LYS A 203 5.02 -47.28 16.57
C LYS A 203 3.84 -48.12 17.12
N GLN A 204 2.94 -48.81 16.42
CA GLN A 204 2.72 -49.20 15.02
C GLN A 204 1.30 -49.82 14.95
N SER A 205 0.62 -49.80 13.81
CA SER A 205 -0.04 -50.99 13.24
C SER A 205 -0.32 -50.77 11.75
N GLU A 206 0.32 -51.62 10.94
CA GLU A 206 0.07 -51.87 9.52
C GLU A 206 -1.23 -52.65 9.31
N VAL A 207 -1.89 -52.48 8.14
CA VAL A 207 -2.19 -53.49 7.09
C VAL A 207 -2.55 -52.68 5.82
N GLN A 208 -1.72 -52.60 4.75
CA GLN A 208 -1.69 -53.40 3.49
C GLN A 208 -3.10 -53.57 2.82
N SER A 209 -3.36 -53.55 1.52
CA SER A 209 -2.65 -53.55 0.21
C SER A 209 -3.70 -53.07 -0.83
N GLU A 210 -3.39 -52.50 -2.00
CA GLU A 210 -2.98 -53.23 -3.20
C GLU A 210 -2.62 -52.26 -4.35
N ASN A 211 -1.62 -52.68 -5.13
CA ASN A 211 -1.08 -52.05 -6.33
C ASN A 211 -2.09 -51.98 -7.49
N GLN A 212 -1.91 -50.99 -8.38
CA GLN A 212 -1.77 -51.28 -9.82
C GLN A 212 -1.11 -50.12 -10.59
N SER A 213 -0.45 -50.52 -11.67
CA SER A 213 0.73 -49.93 -12.32
C SER A 213 0.45 -49.07 -13.56
N LEU A 214 1.45 -48.23 -13.89
CA LEU A 214 1.74 -47.44 -15.10
C LEU A 214 1.59 -48.19 -16.45
N PRO A 215 1.46 -47.49 -17.60
CA PRO A 215 2.60 -46.92 -18.37
C PRO A 215 2.32 -45.49 -18.93
N GLU A 216 3.25 -44.54 -18.87
CA GLU A 216 4.39 -44.23 -19.78
C GLU A 216 4.00 -43.46 -21.08
N GLN A 217 4.84 -42.46 -21.40
CA GLN A 217 4.60 -41.31 -22.31
C GLN A 217 4.67 -41.64 -23.82
N PRO A 218 4.49 -40.65 -24.73
CA PRO A 218 5.69 -40.00 -25.23
C PRO A 218 5.61 -38.48 -25.53
N LYS A 219 6.78 -37.85 -25.48
CA LYS A 219 7.15 -36.51 -25.98
C LYS A 219 7.19 -36.45 -27.51
N LYS A 220 6.85 -35.29 -28.10
CA LYS A 220 7.41 -34.70 -29.35
C LYS A 220 7.28 -33.16 -29.18
N SER A 221 8.29 -32.29 -29.19
CA SER A 221 9.39 -32.01 -30.14
C SER A 221 8.95 -31.88 -31.58
N GLN A 222 8.83 -30.63 -32.07
CA GLN A 222 9.41 -30.23 -33.35
C GLN A 222 9.60 -28.72 -33.46
N ARG A 223 10.74 -28.38 -34.06
CA ARG A 223 11.37 -27.09 -34.31
C ARG A 223 11.45 -26.98 -35.83
N GLN A 224 10.87 -25.95 -36.43
CA GLN A 224 11.20 -25.44 -37.78
C GLN A 224 10.97 -23.92 -37.70
N GLN A 225 12.00 -23.07 -37.62
CA GLN A 225 12.79 -22.57 -38.75
C GLN A 225 11.94 -22.26 -39.98
N ASN A 226 11.70 -20.97 -40.22
CA ASN A 226 11.74 -20.46 -41.58
C ASN A 226 12.61 -19.19 -41.60
N LYS A 227 13.74 -19.29 -42.31
CA LYS A 227 14.65 -18.22 -42.73
C LYS A 227 14.70 -18.36 -44.24
N GLN A 228 14.37 -17.28 -44.96
CA GLN A 228 14.78 -16.89 -46.33
C GLN A 228 13.70 -15.90 -46.80
N SER A 229 13.98 -14.79 -47.48
CA SER A 229 15.19 -14.16 -48.04
C SER A 229 14.74 -12.76 -48.52
N VAL A 230 15.58 -11.73 -48.40
CA VAL A 230 16.18 -10.93 -49.52
C VAL A 230 15.13 -10.46 -50.53
N VAL A 231 14.86 -9.15 -50.71
CA VAL A 231 15.58 -8.26 -51.65
C VAL A 231 15.57 -6.79 -51.17
N GLN A 232 16.71 -6.12 -51.33
CA GLN A 232 16.92 -4.67 -51.35
C GLN A 232 16.57 -4.12 -52.74
N GLU A 233 15.96 -2.94 -52.84
CA GLU A 233 16.12 -1.95 -53.92
C GLU A 233 15.38 -0.68 -53.45
N THR A 234 16.09 0.34 -52.96
CA THR A 234 16.61 1.53 -53.68
C THR A 234 15.54 2.47 -54.22
N ASP A 235 15.71 3.73 -53.81
CA ASP A 235 15.64 4.94 -54.61
C ASP A 235 14.36 5.77 -54.74
N ASN A 236 14.57 7.03 -54.32
CA ASN A 236 14.23 8.30 -54.96
C ASN A 236 12.92 9.02 -54.62
N ASN A 237 13.12 10.22 -54.05
CA ASN A 237 12.53 11.52 -54.40
C ASN A 237 11.11 11.51 -54.96
N VAL A 238 10.17 12.15 -54.24
CA VAL A 238 9.71 13.53 -54.49
C VAL A 238 9.26 14.13 -53.16
#